data_AF-A0AAW4FJ18-F1
#
_entry.id   AF-A0AAW4FJ18-F1
#
_cell.length_a   1.000
_cell.length_b   1.000
_cell.length_c   1.000
_cell.angle_alpha   90.00
_cell.angle_beta   90.00
_cell.angle_gamma   90.00
#
_symmetry.space_group_name_H-M   'P 1'
#
loop_
_entity.id
_entity.type
_entity.pdbx_description
1 polymer ?
#
loop_
_entity_poly.entity_id
_entity_poly.type
_entity_poly.pdbx_seq_one_letter_code
_entity_poly.pdbx_strand_id
1 'polypeptide(L)'
;MKTCGNSKCYSDLCASNKTRGAVGCLDLSISEDSVDPSRVNMMELWESEAALRAWRKIAKPPKTDVKFDAGNVRKHEISHSGPPF
;
A
#
# COMPACT_ATOMS: atom_id res chain seq x y z
N MET A 1 -5.48 1.40 -25.99
CA MET A 1 -5.36 0.45 -24.86
C MET A 1 -3.85 0.23 -24.66
N LYS A 2 -3.21 0.99 -23.77
CA LYS A 2 -1.75 0.87 -23.56
C LYS A 2 -1.51 -0.35 -22.68
N THR A 3 -0.98 -1.41 -23.26
CA THR A 3 -0.44 -2.55 -22.50
C THR A 3 0.76 -2.05 -21.72
N CYS A 4 0.60 -1.98 -20.40
CA CYS A 4 1.69 -1.63 -19.51
C CYS A 4 2.61 -2.84 -19.41
N GLY A 5 3.77 -2.79 -20.07
CA GLY A 5 4.80 -3.81 -19.89
C GLY A 5 5.28 -3.82 -18.45
N ASN A 6 4.91 -4.87 -17.71
CA ASN A 6 5.46 -5.55 -16.52
C ASN A 6 6.39 -4.87 -15.50
N SER A 7 6.63 -3.55 -15.52
CA SER A 7 7.44 -2.90 -14.47
C SER A 7 7.11 -1.43 -14.20
N LYS A 8 6.24 -0.80 -15.02
CA LYS A 8 6.05 0.66 -14.99
C LYS A 8 4.66 1.18 -14.59
N CYS A 9 3.71 0.32 -14.25
CA CYS A 9 2.37 0.78 -13.83
C CYS A 9 2.17 0.86 -12.30
N TYR A 10 2.94 0.12 -11.51
CA TYR A 10 2.73 0.09 -10.06
C TYR A 10 3.36 1.26 -9.30
N SER A 11 4.33 1.98 -9.87
CA SER A 11 5.00 3.11 -9.20
C SER A 11 4.06 4.30 -8.93
N ASP A 12 3.00 4.42 -9.73
CA ASP A 12 2.11 5.58 -9.73
C ASP A 12 0.85 5.33 -8.89
N LEU A 13 0.56 4.06 -8.57
CA LEU A 13 -0.44 3.66 -7.58
C LEU A 13 0.12 4.00 -6.19
N CYS A 14 -0.40 5.09 -5.62
CA CYS A 14 -0.08 5.57 -4.28
C CYS A 14 1.40 5.88 -4.00
N ALA A 15 2.04 6.76 -4.76
CA ALA A 15 3.27 7.47 -4.34
C ALA A 15 4.23 6.62 -3.48
N SER A 16 4.53 5.39 -3.92
CA SER A 16 5.06 4.35 -3.02
C SER A 16 6.36 4.76 -2.34
N ASN A 17 7.18 5.55 -3.04
CA ASN A 17 8.39 6.15 -2.49
C ASN A 17 8.13 7.20 -1.40
N LYS A 18 7.04 7.98 -1.49
CA LYS A 18 6.69 8.95 -0.44
C LYS A 18 6.21 8.25 0.82
N THR A 19 5.38 7.21 0.68
CA THR A 19 4.92 6.42 1.82
C THR A 19 6.08 5.66 2.45
N ARG A 20 6.90 4.94 1.66
CA ARG A 20 8.11 4.26 2.17
C ARG A 20 9.13 5.21 2.79
N GLY A 21 9.18 6.46 2.34
CA GLY A 21 10.02 7.50 2.92
C GLY A 21 9.39 8.23 4.12
N ALA A 22 8.15 7.90 4.50
CA ALA A 22 7.48 8.54 5.62
C ALA A 22 8.08 8.06 6.95
N VAL A 23 8.18 8.97 7.91
CA VAL A 23 8.68 8.65 9.25
C VAL A 23 7.81 7.57 9.89
N GLY A 24 8.45 6.50 10.35
CA GLY A 24 7.79 5.35 10.98
C GLY A 24 7.10 4.38 10.00
N CYS A 25 7.24 4.56 8.68
CA CYS A 25 6.88 3.52 7.72
C CYS A 25 7.96 2.44 7.72
N LEU A 26 7.58 1.21 8.08
CA LEU A 26 8.47 0.06 8.06
C LEU A 26 8.42 -0.65 6.70
N ASP A 27 7.23 -0.77 6.11
CA ASP A 27 7.08 -1.33 4.77
C ASP A 27 5.79 -0.84 4.09
N LEU A 28 5.80 -0.83 2.75
CA LEU A 28 4.63 -0.69 1.89
C LEU A 28 4.81 -1.64 0.70
N SER A 29 3.89 -2.58 0.58
CA SER A 29 3.78 -3.47 -0.57
C SER A 29 2.43 -3.30 -1.27
N ILE A 30 2.46 -3.32 -2.59
CA ILE A 30 1.29 -3.38 -3.46
C ILE A 30 1.54 -4.55 -4.41
N SER A 31 0.62 -5.49 -4.48
CA SER A 31 0.77 -6.68 -5.33
C SER A 31 -0.57 -7.12 -5.91
N GLU A 32 -0.52 -7.73 -7.09
CA GLU A 32 -1.62 -8.53 -7.60
C GLU A 32 -1.88 -9.71 -6.64
N ASP A 33 -3.12 -10.16 -6.56
CA ASP A 33 -3.44 -11.42 -5.90
C ASP A 33 -3.13 -12.59 -6.85
N SER A 34 -2.43 -13.60 -6.35
CA SER A 34 -2.02 -14.76 -7.16
C SER A 34 -3.15 -15.74 -7.46
N VAL A 35 -4.27 -15.64 -6.74
CA VAL A 35 -5.45 -16.51 -6.90
C VAL A 35 -6.54 -15.79 -7.68
N ASP A 36 -6.76 -14.50 -7.38
CA ASP A 36 -7.76 -13.67 -8.05
C ASP A 36 -7.10 -12.52 -8.83
N PRO A 37 -6.89 -12.66 -10.15
CA PRO A 37 -6.25 -11.63 -10.98
C PRO A 37 -6.98 -10.29 -11.00
N SER A 38 -8.25 -10.23 -10.57
CA SER A 38 -9.01 -8.99 -10.47
C SER A 38 -8.71 -8.21 -9.19
N ARG A 39 -8.02 -8.81 -8.22
CA ARG A 39 -7.73 -8.23 -6.91
C ARG A 39 -6.30 -7.72 -6.82
N VAL A 40 -6.16 -6.52 -6.24
CA VAL A 40 -4.89 -5.93 -5.83
C VAL A 40 -4.88 -5.81 -4.32
N ASN A 41 -3.80 -6.29 -3.69
CA ASN A 41 -3.55 -6.15 -2.26
C ASN A 41 -2.61 -4.97 -2.01
N MET A 42 -2.85 -4.26 -0.91
CA MET A 42 -1.94 -3.22 -0.40
C MET A 42 -1.74 -3.45 1.10
N MET A 43 -0.50 -3.63 1.52
CA MET A 43 -0.12 -3.75 2.92
C MET A 43 0.80 -2.60 3.31
N GLU A 44 0.49 -1.96 4.42
CA GLU A 44 1.35 -0.96 5.03
C GLU A 44 1.71 -1.40 6.44
N LEU A 45 3.00 -1.44 6.74
CA LEU A 45 3.52 -1.71 8.06
C LEU A 45 4.08 -0.43 8.64
N TRP A 46 3.60 -0.06 9.83
CA TRP A 46 3.99 1.16 10.52
C TRP A 46 4.52 0.81 11.91
N GLU A 47 5.55 1.53 12.34
CA GLU A 47 6.17 1.40 13.66
C GLU A 47 5.17 1.68 14.78
N SER A 48 4.23 2.60 14.55
CA SER A 48 3.19 2.93 15.51
C SER A 48 1.94 3.52 14.85
N GLU A 49 0.82 3.48 15.57
CA GLU A 49 -0.41 4.17 15.15
C GLU A 49 -0.21 5.69 15.03
N ALA A 50 0.63 6.29 15.87
CA ALA A 50 0.93 7.71 15.81
C ALA A 50 1.62 8.09 14.49
N ALA A 51 2.58 7.29 14.03
CA ALA A 51 3.26 7.47 12.75
C ALA A 51 2.29 7.36 11.57
N LEU A 52 1.46 6.31 11.56
CA LEU A 52 0.40 6.14 10.55
C LEU A 52 -0.54 7.35 10.53
N ARG A 53 -1.02 7.81 11.69
CA ARG A 53 -1.92 8.98 11.77
C ARG A 53 -1.25 10.26 11.30
N ALA A 54 0.02 10.48 11.63
CA ALA A 54 0.78 11.62 11.15
C ALA A 54 0.90 11.60 9.62
N TRP A 55 1.21 10.43 9.03
CA TRP A 55 1.26 10.26 7.58
C TRP A 55 -0.10 10.55 6.93
N ARG A 56 -1.19 9.99 7.46
CA ARG A 56 -2.55 10.19 6.91
C ARG A 56 -3.00 11.66 6.91
N LYS A 57 -2.46 12.53 7.77
CA LYS A 57 -2.75 13.97 7.74
C LYS A 57 -2.14 14.70 6.54
N ILE A 58 -1.02 14.20 6.00
CA ILE A 58 -0.26 14.86 4.92
C ILE A 58 -0.28 14.09 3.60
N ALA A 59 -0.67 12.81 3.63
CA ALA A 59 -0.74 11.95 2.47
C ALA A 59 -1.71 12.52 1.43
N LYS A 60 -1.24 12.69 0.20
CA LYS A 60 -2.04 13.13 -0.95
C LYS A 60 -2.21 11.96 -1.91
N PRO A 61 -3.34 11.24 -1.89
CA PRO A 61 -3.57 10.17 -2.84
C PRO A 61 -3.59 10.73 -4.27
N PRO A 62 -3.09 9.97 -5.27
CA PRO A 62 -3.26 10.37 -6.66
C PRO A 62 -4.74 10.44 -6.99
N LYS A 63 -5.13 11.46 -7.76
CA LYS A 63 -6.46 11.47 -8.37
C LYS A 63 -6.42 10.48 -9.53
N THR A 64 -7.29 9.48 -9.50
CA THR A 64 -7.40 8.47 -10.55
C THR A 64 -8.86 8.30 -10.92
N ASP A 65 -9.13 8.04 -12.20
CA ASP A 65 -10.46 7.66 -12.68
C ASP A 65 -10.70 6.13 -12.64
N VAL A 66 -9.82 5.40 -11.94
CA VAL A 66 -9.93 3.95 -11.77
C VAL A 66 -11.14 3.65 -10.89
N LYS A 67 -12.07 2.86 -11.43
CA LYS A 67 -13.23 2.37 -10.68
C LYS A 67 -12.84 1.11 -9.94
N PHE A 68 -13.17 1.05 -8.67
CA PHE A 68 -13.09 -0.15 -7.85
C PHE A 68 -14.48 -0.80 -7.83
N ASP A 69 -14.57 -2.08 -8.16
CA ASP A 69 -15.81 -2.83 -8.02
C ASP A 69 -16.16 -3.02 -6.54
N ALA A 70 -15.15 -3.22 -5.70
CA ALA A 70 -15.25 -3.29 -4.25
C ALA A 70 -13.91 -2.93 -3.59
N GLY A 71 -13.94 -2.58 -2.30
CA GLY A 71 -12.76 -2.35 -1.49
C GLY A 71 -12.99 -2.73 -0.02
N ASN A 72 -11.99 -3.30 0.61
CA ASN A 72 -12.00 -3.64 2.04
C ASN A 72 -10.68 -3.21 2.68
N VAL A 73 -10.75 -2.43 3.76
CA VAL A 73 -9.58 -1.92 4.47
C VAL A 73 -9.71 -2.35 5.94
N ARG A 74 -8.66 -3.00 6.45
CA ARG A 74 -8.58 -3.42 7.85
C ARG A 74 -7.28 -2.93 8.46
N LYS A 75 -7.34 -2.48 9.71
CA LYS A 75 -6.16 -2.19 10.54
C LYS A 75 -5.92 -3.41 11.43
N HIS A 76 -4.68 -3.89 11.44
CA HIS A 76 -4.23 -4.96 12.32
C HIS A 76 -3.20 -4.39 13.29
N GLU A 77 -3.34 -4.73 14.57
CA GLU A 77 -2.35 -4.39 15.60
C GLU A 77 -1.45 -5.61 15.81
N ILE A 78 -0.14 -5.42 15.65
CA ILE A 78 0.84 -6.47 15.73
C ILE A 78 1.45 -6.44 17.13
N SER A 79 1.16 -7.46 17.94
CA SER A 79 1.68 -7.56 19.30
C SER A 79 3.14 -8.00 19.36
N HIS A 80 3.60 -8.74 18.35
CA HIS A 80 4.98 -9.22 18.25
C HIS A 80 5.39 -9.51 16.79
N SER A 81 6.67 -9.35 16.50
CA SER A 81 7.29 -9.75 15.23
C SER A 81 8.70 -10.28 15.52
N GLY A 82 9.12 -11.31 14.79
CA GLY A 82 10.40 -11.98 15.00
C GLY A 82 10.84 -12.77 13.77
N PRO A 83 12.00 -13.45 13.85
CA PRO A 83 12.49 -14.30 12.78
C PRO A 83 11.46 -15.39 12.40
N PRO A 84 11.40 -15.76 11.11
CA PRO A 84 10.46 -16.78 10.63
C PRO A 84 10.87 -18.22 11.01
N PHE A 85 12.13 -18.43 11.43
CA PHE A 85 12.71 -19.73 11.77
C PHE A 85 13.60 -19.62 13.00
#